data_AF-A0A927RTU0-F1
#
_entry.id   AF-A0A927RTU0-F1
#
_cell.length_a   1.000
_cell.length_b   1.000
_cell.length_c   1.000
_cell.angle_alpha   90.00
_cell.angle_beta   90.00
_cell.angle_gamma   90.00
#
_symmetry.space_group_name_H-M   'P 1'
#
loop_
_entity.id
_entity.type
_entity.pdbx_description
1 polymer ?
#
loop_
_entity_poly.entity_id
_entity_poly.type
_entity_poly.pdbx_seq_one_letter_code
_entity_poly.pdbx_strand_id
1 'polypeptide(L)'
;MKNNPDCSPWLEQQLRNLPETADKAMSGLTAGPALRAKILAAKGYTHQKKPIRWMRLVPAMACALVLAIGAVVGIPALTSAPEESPLIHTQPAGNEEGVGQTRSLLDLTNDNVTISNNGQTPAYRSIWAKGSNGNFPLVGVNGKYYRLLTSPTSISEQQLGSSLGTVSEFTTEPSLSAGSGILSNSAAFGEAVYEVKGMGGTLVAARVDGSMRVFQRVSFNGNALKGGEKLKDTLQISGHVLAMELSDVGVVTDRNTCEDLLATLLNNATYESSGSVSARQSLLIELDTGITLQLAVKNDNLSACGTWSCPEFFDAFLSAAE
;
A
#
# COMPACT_ATOMS: atom_id res chain seq x y z
N MET A 1 -1.80 37.85 -51.36
CA MET A 1 -1.41 36.48 -50.95
C MET A 1 -2.66 35.63 -50.93
N LYS A 2 -2.53 34.38 -51.39
CA LYS A 2 -3.59 33.48 -51.87
C LYS A 2 -4.74 33.26 -50.87
N ASN A 3 -5.96 33.29 -51.42
CA ASN A 3 -7.13 32.61 -50.88
C ASN A 3 -6.82 31.11 -50.72
N ASN A 4 -7.10 30.54 -49.56
CA ASN A 4 -7.17 29.10 -49.36
C ASN A 4 -8.62 28.74 -48.99
N PRO A 5 -9.38 28.13 -49.90
CA PRO A 5 -10.72 27.62 -49.63
C PRO A 5 -10.59 26.16 -49.18
N ASP A 6 -11.10 25.81 -48.00
CA ASP A 6 -11.61 24.49 -47.65
C ASP A 6 -12.06 24.52 -46.18
N CYS A 7 -13.10 25.32 -45.91
CA CYS A 7 -13.94 25.09 -44.74
C CYS A 7 -15.01 24.11 -45.19
N SER A 8 -14.95 22.92 -44.63
CA SER A 8 -15.73 21.79 -45.08
C SER A 8 -17.24 21.98 -44.89
N PRO A 9 -18.08 21.69 -45.91
CA PRO A 9 -19.52 21.94 -45.86
C PRO A 9 -20.25 21.13 -44.78
N TRP A 10 -19.64 20.05 -44.26
CA TRP A 10 -20.20 19.27 -43.15
C TRP A 10 -20.11 20.00 -41.80
N LEU A 11 -19.13 20.90 -41.63
CA LEU A 11 -18.86 21.56 -40.35
C LEU A 11 -19.87 22.68 -40.10
N GLU A 12 -20.25 23.41 -41.14
CA GLU A 12 -21.37 24.35 -41.08
C GLU A 12 -22.72 23.66 -40.87
N GLN A 13 -22.88 22.46 -41.41
CA GLN A 13 -24.10 21.66 -41.21
C GLN A 13 -24.21 21.17 -39.76
N GLN A 14 -23.09 20.77 -39.13
CA GLN A 14 -23.05 20.43 -37.71
C GLN A 14 -23.31 21.64 -36.81
N LEU A 15 -22.77 22.81 -37.14
CA LEU A 15 -23.01 24.05 -36.39
C LEU A 15 -24.48 24.52 -36.45
N ARG A 16 -25.15 24.33 -37.59
CA ARG A 16 -26.59 24.66 -37.74
C ARG A 16 -27.52 23.70 -37.00
N ASN A 17 -27.09 22.45 -36.79
CA ASN A 17 -27.91 21.42 -36.14
C ASN A 17 -27.75 21.36 -34.61
N LEU A 18 -26.79 22.09 -34.02
CA LEU A 18 -26.59 22.18 -32.57
C LEU A 18 -27.85 22.56 -31.75
N PRO A 19 -28.67 23.56 -32.13
CA PRO A 19 -29.87 23.91 -31.34
C PRO A 19 -30.93 22.80 -31.37
N GLU A 20 -31.14 22.12 -32.50
CA GLU A 20 -32.10 21.00 -32.58
C GLU A 20 -31.61 19.78 -31.76
N THR A 21 -30.28 19.59 -31.67
CA THR A 21 -29.66 18.52 -30.89
C THR A 21 -29.70 18.83 -29.38
N ALA A 22 -29.55 20.11 -29.00
CA ALA A 22 -29.72 20.58 -27.62
C ALA A 22 -31.18 20.45 -27.16
N ASP A 23 -32.15 20.79 -28.02
CA ASP A 23 -33.58 20.65 -27.71
C ASP A 23 -34.01 19.18 -27.60
N LYS A 24 -33.45 18.27 -28.42
CA LYS A 24 -33.66 16.81 -28.28
C LYS A 24 -33.03 16.23 -27.01
N ALA A 25 -31.91 16.78 -26.54
CA ALA A 25 -31.25 16.33 -25.30
C ALA A 25 -31.91 16.89 -24.02
N MET A 26 -32.60 18.03 -24.12
CA MET A 26 -33.27 18.70 -23.00
C MET A 26 -34.78 18.40 -22.92
N SER A 27 -35.41 17.97 -24.01
CA SER A 27 -36.81 17.53 -24.05
C SER A 27 -36.98 16.13 -23.47
N GLY A 28 -36.86 16.01 -22.16
CA GLY A 28 -37.02 14.73 -21.46
C GLY A 28 -36.99 14.80 -19.93
N LEU A 29 -36.53 15.90 -19.34
CA LEU A 29 -36.48 16.08 -17.89
C LEU A 29 -37.52 17.11 -17.43
N THR A 30 -38.79 16.87 -17.74
CA THR A 30 -39.88 17.50 -16.98
C THR A 30 -40.31 16.54 -15.87
N ALA A 31 -40.17 16.97 -14.62
CA ALA A 31 -40.58 16.21 -13.44
C ALA A 31 -42.11 16.11 -13.40
N GLY A 32 -42.67 15.18 -14.18
CA GLY A 32 -44.11 15.01 -14.33
C GLY A 32 -44.78 14.48 -13.05
N PRO A 33 -46.12 14.64 -12.92
CA PRO A 33 -46.91 14.17 -11.77
C PRO A 33 -46.74 12.67 -11.48
N ALA A 34 -46.39 11.87 -12.48
CA ALA A 34 -46.11 10.44 -12.34
C ALA A 34 -44.86 10.14 -11.49
N LEU A 35 -43.82 10.98 -11.55
CA LEU A 35 -42.62 10.83 -10.71
C LEU A 35 -42.94 11.23 -9.26
N ARG A 36 -43.74 12.28 -9.07
CA ARG A 36 -44.24 12.68 -7.73
C ARG A 36 -45.13 11.60 -7.11
N ALA A 37 -45.98 10.94 -7.89
CA ALA A 37 -46.79 9.81 -7.43
C ALA A 37 -45.93 8.60 -7.03
N LYS A 38 -44.85 8.30 -7.78
CA LYS A 38 -43.89 7.24 -7.42
C LYS A 38 -43.12 7.56 -6.14
N ILE A 39 -42.69 8.82 -5.95
CA ILE A 39 -41.99 9.25 -4.72
C ILE A 39 -42.93 9.18 -3.50
N LEU A 40 -44.19 9.59 -3.65
CA LEU A 40 -45.17 9.49 -2.57
C LEU A 40 -45.56 8.03 -2.24
N ALA A 41 -45.64 7.15 -3.25
CA ALA A 41 -45.85 5.72 -3.05
C ALA A 41 -44.64 5.04 -2.37
N ALA A 42 -43.41 5.48 -2.66
CA ALA A 42 -42.20 4.98 -2.00
C ALA A 42 -42.07 5.44 -0.54
N LYS A 43 -42.68 6.58 -0.17
CA LYS A 43 -42.68 7.12 1.20
C LYS A 43 -43.58 6.34 2.19
N GLY A 44 -44.39 5.40 1.69
CA GLY A 44 -45.29 4.56 2.49
C GLY A 44 -44.70 3.24 3.00
N TYR A 45 -43.48 2.86 2.61
CA TYR A 45 -42.86 1.62 3.06
C TYR A 45 -42.02 1.82 4.32
N THR A 46 -42.69 1.79 5.48
CA THR A 46 -42.02 1.50 6.75
C THR A 46 -41.48 0.07 6.71
N HIS A 47 -40.16 -0.08 6.73
CA HIS A 47 -39.48 -1.37 6.91
C HIS A 47 -39.95 -2.03 8.23
N GLN A 48 -40.89 -2.98 8.14
CA GLN A 48 -41.16 -3.87 9.26
C GLN A 48 -39.98 -4.84 9.41
N LYS A 49 -39.23 -4.68 10.50
CA LYS A 49 -38.17 -5.62 10.91
C LYS A 49 -38.83 -6.96 11.26
N LYS A 50 -38.56 -8.01 10.48
CA LYS A 50 -38.92 -9.38 10.86
C LYS A 50 -37.99 -9.84 12.00
N PRO A 51 -38.51 -10.44 13.09
CA PRO A 51 -37.67 -10.93 14.16
C PRO A 51 -36.91 -12.20 13.72
N ILE A 52 -35.62 -12.21 14.04
CA ILE A 52 -34.69 -13.30 13.78
C ILE A 52 -35.03 -14.47 14.72
N ARG A 53 -35.37 -15.63 14.15
CA ARG A 53 -35.65 -16.86 14.90
C ARG A 53 -34.34 -17.63 15.08
N TRP A 54 -33.67 -17.41 16.20
CA TRP A 54 -32.56 -18.26 16.64
C TRP A 54 -33.09 -19.60 17.11
N MET A 55 -32.82 -20.66 16.36
CA MET A 55 -33.00 -22.02 16.84
C MET A 55 -31.85 -22.91 16.39
N ARG A 56 -30.99 -23.20 17.37
CA ARG A 56 -30.32 -24.49 17.65
C ARG A 56 -29.53 -25.14 16.51
N LEU A 57 -28.21 -25.28 16.72
CA LEU A 57 -27.45 -26.51 16.48
C LEU A 57 -26.14 -26.45 17.31
N VAL A 58 -25.96 -27.44 18.19
CA VAL A 58 -24.84 -27.70 19.11
C VAL A 58 -23.94 -28.78 18.46
N PRO A 59 -22.63 -28.88 18.80
CA PRO A 59 -21.59 -29.38 17.91
C PRO A 59 -21.36 -30.90 18.01
N ALA A 60 -21.04 -31.53 16.87
CA ALA A 60 -20.40 -32.85 16.80
C ALA A 60 -18.91 -32.66 17.09
N MET A 61 -18.39 -33.07 18.25
CA MET A 61 -18.05 -34.46 18.65
C MET A 61 -16.89 -35.04 17.81
N ALA A 62 -15.69 -34.81 18.33
CA ALA A 62 -14.61 -35.78 18.55
C ALA A 62 -14.53 -36.98 17.58
N CYS A 63 -13.55 -36.97 16.66
CA CYS A 63 -13.03 -38.17 15.99
C CYS A 63 -11.71 -37.92 15.22
N ALA A 64 -10.65 -37.43 15.89
CA ALA A 64 -9.30 -37.39 15.28
C ALA A 64 -8.15 -37.49 16.31
N LEU A 65 -8.35 -38.24 17.40
CA LEU A 65 -7.35 -38.40 18.46
C LEU A 65 -7.24 -39.86 18.90
N VAL A 66 -7.23 -40.80 17.95
CA VAL A 66 -6.90 -42.21 18.16
C VAL A 66 -6.31 -42.75 16.85
N LEU A 67 -4.99 -42.63 16.64
CA LEU A 67 -4.18 -43.50 15.74
C LEU A 67 -2.72 -43.01 15.61
N ALA A 68 -1.99 -42.84 16.72
CA ALA A 68 -0.52 -42.72 16.66
C ALA A 68 0.18 -43.05 18.00
N ILE A 69 -0.37 -43.96 18.80
CA ILE A 69 0.36 -44.54 19.95
C ILE A 69 0.17 -46.05 19.89
N GLY A 70 1.22 -46.77 19.49
CA GLY A 70 1.28 -48.22 19.61
C GLY A 70 2.22 -48.87 18.62
N ALA A 71 3.29 -49.46 19.16
CA ALA A 71 4.36 -50.25 18.52
C ALA A 71 5.56 -49.41 18.03
N VAL A 72 6.79 -49.55 18.53
CA VAL A 72 7.47 -50.72 19.11
C VAL A 72 8.52 -50.27 20.16
N VAL A 73 8.54 -51.00 21.28
CA VAL A 73 9.56 -50.99 22.34
C VAL A 73 10.67 -51.99 21.97
N GLY A 74 11.96 -51.64 22.14
CA GLY A 74 13.08 -52.59 21.97
C GLY A 74 14.51 -52.01 22.05
N ILE A 75 14.94 -51.69 23.28
CA ILE A 75 16.28 -51.39 23.91
C ILE A 75 17.49 -52.25 23.40
N PRO A 76 18.80 -52.07 23.77
CA PRO A 76 19.59 -50.96 24.37
C PRO A 76 21.05 -50.70 23.80
N ALA A 77 21.65 -49.59 24.28
CA ALA A 77 23.04 -49.44 24.82
C ALA A 77 24.34 -49.38 23.95
N LEU A 78 25.10 -48.31 24.28
CA LEU A 78 26.56 -48.18 24.46
C LEU A 78 27.47 -48.08 23.21
N THR A 79 27.95 -46.87 22.91
CA THR A 79 29.39 -46.54 22.96
C THR A 79 29.59 -45.04 23.19
N SER A 80 30.63 -44.74 23.96
CA SER A 80 31.05 -43.44 24.47
C SER A 80 32.26 -42.89 23.71
N ALA A 81 32.26 -41.57 23.47
CA ALA A 81 33.41 -40.64 23.34
C ALA A 81 34.41 -40.83 22.17
N PRO A 82 35.16 -39.79 21.72
CA PRO A 82 35.44 -38.51 22.40
C PRO A 82 35.20 -37.22 21.59
N GLU A 83 35.31 -36.12 22.34
CA GLU A 83 35.39 -34.71 21.93
C GLU A 83 36.49 -34.43 20.90
N GLU A 84 36.21 -33.55 19.94
CA GLU A 84 37.21 -32.65 19.36
C GLU A 84 36.63 -31.23 19.27
N SER A 85 37.35 -30.31 19.92
CA SER A 85 37.10 -28.88 20.06
C SER A 85 37.25 -28.09 18.74
N PRO A 86 36.70 -26.85 18.66
CA PRO A 86 36.64 -26.09 17.41
C PRO A 86 38.01 -25.55 17.00
N LEU A 87 38.37 -25.73 15.72
CA LEU A 87 39.55 -25.10 15.13
C LEU A 87 39.31 -23.59 14.96
N ILE A 88 39.90 -22.79 15.85
CA ILE A 88 40.04 -21.34 15.70
C ILE A 88 41.26 -21.08 14.80
N HIS A 89 41.04 -20.51 13.62
CA HIS A 89 42.12 -19.97 12.80
C HIS A 89 42.56 -18.61 13.35
N THR A 90 43.73 -18.58 14.00
CA THR A 90 44.44 -17.35 14.37
C THR A 90 45.24 -16.83 13.18
N GLN A 91 45.04 -15.57 12.79
CA GLN A 91 45.95 -14.83 11.90
C GLN A 91 46.71 -13.78 12.74
N PRO A 92 48.04 -13.69 12.62
CA PRO A 92 48.86 -12.79 13.43
C PRO A 92 48.72 -11.31 13.02
N ALA A 93 48.82 -10.43 14.01
CA ALA A 93 48.71 -8.98 13.92
C ALA A 93 50.07 -8.30 13.64
N GLY A 94 50.04 -7.24 12.81
CA GLY A 94 51.22 -6.39 12.56
C GLY A 94 51.12 -5.55 11.30
N ASN A 95 50.20 -4.57 11.27
CA ASN A 95 50.48 -3.19 10.86
C ASN A 95 49.23 -2.32 11.14
N GLU A 96 49.31 -1.61 12.26
CA GLU A 96 48.85 -0.25 12.61
C GLU A 96 48.17 0.54 11.46
N GLU A 97 47.08 1.29 11.62
CA GLU A 97 46.50 1.97 12.79
C GLU A 97 45.12 2.55 12.40
N GLY A 98 44.17 2.58 13.33
CA GLY A 98 43.09 3.59 13.34
C GLY A 98 41.70 3.16 12.86
N VAL A 99 40.73 3.35 13.76
CA VAL A 99 39.27 3.30 13.60
C VAL A 99 38.63 1.91 13.70
N GLY A 100 38.13 1.62 14.91
CA GLY A 100 37.11 0.62 15.13
C GLY A 100 35.84 1.00 14.38
N GLN A 101 35.72 0.50 13.15
CA GLN A 101 34.44 0.39 12.48
C GLN A 101 33.86 -0.97 12.83
N THR A 102 32.79 -0.95 13.63
CA THR A 102 31.78 -2.00 13.64
C THR A 102 31.44 -2.27 12.19
N ARG A 103 31.92 -3.39 11.64
CA ARG A 103 31.62 -3.81 10.27
C ARG A 103 30.11 -4.07 10.22
N SER A 104 29.37 -3.04 9.82
CA SER A 104 27.95 -3.17 9.52
C SER A 104 27.78 -4.20 8.40
N LEU A 105 26.63 -4.88 8.41
CA LEU A 105 26.09 -5.76 7.37
C LEU A 105 25.91 -4.99 6.04
N LEU A 106 27.01 -4.49 5.49
CA LEU A 106 27.05 -3.49 4.43
C LEU A 106 27.65 -4.03 3.12
N ASP A 107 27.63 -5.35 2.94
CA ASP A 107 28.03 -5.96 1.67
C ASP A 107 27.13 -7.15 1.29
N LEU A 108 26.39 -6.95 0.20
CA LEU A 108 25.71 -7.92 -0.68
C LEU A 108 24.42 -8.62 -0.19
N THR A 109 23.27 -8.07 -0.60
CA THR A 109 22.41 -8.69 -1.64
C THR A 109 21.60 -7.61 -2.36
N ASN A 110 21.65 -7.64 -3.70
CA ASN A 110 20.86 -6.81 -4.61
C ASN A 110 19.35 -7.01 -4.31
N ASP A 111 18.66 -5.95 -3.88
CA ASP A 111 17.25 -5.65 -4.19
C ASP A 111 16.62 -4.68 -3.17
N ASN A 112 17.25 -4.41 -2.03
CA ASN A 112 16.68 -3.49 -1.04
C ASN A 112 17.04 -2.02 -1.31
N VAL A 113 16.09 -1.11 -1.10
CA VAL A 113 16.33 0.33 -1.17
C VAL A 113 17.04 0.72 0.13
N THR A 114 18.36 0.57 0.16
CA THR A 114 19.17 0.94 1.32
C THR A 114 19.25 2.46 1.42
N ILE A 115 18.81 3.00 2.55
CA ILE A 115 19.02 4.41 2.90
C ILE A 115 20.52 4.63 3.11
N SER A 116 21.15 5.47 2.28
CA SER A 116 22.60 5.66 2.29
C SER A 116 23.03 6.63 3.41
N ASN A 117 23.90 6.17 4.31
CA ASN A 117 24.46 6.97 5.42
C ASN A 117 25.71 7.80 5.01
N ASN A 118 25.99 7.92 3.72
CA ASN A 118 27.26 8.46 3.23
C ASN A 118 27.28 10.00 3.13
N GLY A 119 26.87 10.72 4.17
CA GLY A 119 27.11 12.18 4.34
C GLY A 119 26.73 13.11 3.18
N GLN A 120 26.05 12.60 2.16
CA GLN A 120 25.59 13.30 0.97
C GLN A 120 24.09 13.40 1.08
N THR A 121 23.57 14.59 0.83
CA THR A 121 22.15 14.86 0.85
C THR A 121 21.44 13.93 -0.14
N PRO A 122 20.47 13.12 0.30
CA PRO A 122 19.87 12.10 -0.55
C PRO A 122 19.08 12.71 -1.71
N ALA A 123 19.30 12.24 -2.93
CA ALA A 123 18.48 12.64 -4.07
C ALA A 123 17.16 11.85 -4.11
N TYR A 124 16.13 12.44 -4.72
CA TYR A 124 14.86 11.75 -4.96
C TYR A 124 15.05 10.42 -5.70
N ARG A 125 14.41 9.36 -5.18
CA ARG A 125 14.29 8.06 -5.83
C ARG A 125 12.87 7.53 -5.72
N SER A 126 12.46 6.76 -6.74
CA SER A 126 11.14 6.12 -6.78
C SER A 126 11.28 4.63 -6.47
N ILE A 127 10.51 4.15 -5.48
CA ILE A 127 10.42 2.73 -5.10
C ILE A 127 9.20 2.04 -5.73
N TRP A 128 8.46 2.75 -6.58
CA TRP A 128 7.26 2.22 -7.22
C TRP A 128 7.60 1.34 -8.42
N ALA A 129 6.93 0.18 -8.51
CA ALA A 129 7.03 -0.66 -9.69
C ALA A 129 6.58 0.12 -10.94
N LYS A 130 7.28 -0.14 -12.05
CA LYS A 130 7.00 0.51 -13.33
C LYS A 130 5.61 0.09 -13.83
N GLY A 131 4.85 1.08 -14.29
CA GLY A 131 3.58 0.84 -14.96
C GLY A 131 3.77 0.32 -16.38
N SER A 132 2.70 -0.25 -16.92
CA SER A 132 2.57 -0.63 -18.34
C SER A 132 1.34 0.05 -18.91
N ASN A 133 1.41 0.47 -20.19
CA ASN A 133 0.27 1.06 -20.91
C ASN A 133 -0.40 2.24 -20.18
N GLY A 134 0.38 3.09 -19.51
CA GLY A 134 -0.14 4.25 -18.78
C GLY A 134 -0.78 3.95 -17.42
N ASN A 135 -0.83 2.69 -16.98
CA ASN A 135 -1.38 2.29 -15.68
C ASN A 135 -0.27 1.76 -14.75
N PHE A 136 -0.32 2.14 -13.49
CA PHE A 136 0.60 1.59 -12.47
C PHE A 136 0.10 0.23 -11.96
N PRO A 137 0.99 -0.70 -11.58
CA PRO A 137 0.57 -1.98 -11.04
C PRO A 137 -0.04 -1.77 -9.65
N LEU A 138 -1.27 -2.23 -9.47
CA LEU A 138 -2.07 -1.95 -8.29
C LEU A 138 -3.04 -3.08 -7.96
N VAL A 139 -3.47 -3.08 -6.70
CA VAL A 139 -4.60 -3.86 -6.18
C VAL A 139 -5.57 -2.89 -5.51
N GLY A 140 -6.85 -3.00 -5.85
CA GLY A 140 -7.94 -2.32 -5.16
C GLY A 140 -8.68 -3.31 -4.26
N VAL A 141 -8.84 -2.98 -2.97
CA VAL A 141 -9.56 -3.78 -1.98
C VAL A 141 -10.67 -2.94 -1.39
N ASN A 142 -11.94 -3.26 -1.71
CA ASN A 142 -13.11 -2.56 -1.20
C ASN A 142 -13.00 -1.02 -1.38
N GLY A 143 -12.44 -0.61 -2.52
CA GLY A 143 -12.20 0.78 -2.91
C GLY A 143 -11.02 1.48 -2.22
N LYS A 144 -10.22 0.78 -1.40
CA LYS A 144 -8.87 1.22 -1.00
C LYS A 144 -7.89 0.76 -2.08
N TYR A 145 -6.95 1.60 -2.48
CA TYR A 145 -6.02 1.28 -3.56
C TYR A 145 -4.59 1.17 -3.04
N TYR A 146 -3.85 0.19 -3.55
CA TYR A 146 -2.50 -0.10 -3.15
C TYR A 146 -1.63 -0.29 -4.39
N ARG A 147 -0.48 0.37 -4.44
CA ARG A 147 0.45 0.36 -5.58
C ARG A 147 1.66 -0.52 -5.27
N LEU A 148 2.08 -1.31 -6.25
CA LEU A 148 3.17 -2.27 -6.13
C LEU A 148 4.52 -1.58 -5.87
N LEU A 149 5.26 -2.11 -4.89
CA LEU A 149 6.63 -1.69 -4.58
C LEU A 149 7.66 -2.50 -5.40
N THR A 150 8.81 -1.89 -5.72
CA THR A 150 9.94 -2.58 -6.36
C THR A 150 10.65 -3.51 -5.37
N SER A 151 10.79 -3.08 -4.11
CA SER A 151 11.40 -3.84 -3.02
C SER A 151 10.42 -3.96 -1.84
N PRO A 152 10.39 -5.10 -1.14
CA PRO A 152 11.09 -6.33 -1.47
C PRO A 152 10.46 -7.06 -2.68
N THR A 153 11.28 -7.86 -3.37
CA THR A 153 10.84 -8.71 -4.50
C THR A 153 10.07 -9.95 -4.05
N SER A 154 10.08 -10.27 -2.75
CA SER A 154 9.12 -11.16 -2.10
C SER A 154 9.14 -10.95 -0.58
N ILE A 155 8.02 -11.20 0.10
CA ILE A 155 7.97 -11.34 1.57
C ILE A 155 7.66 -12.78 1.98
N SER A 156 7.95 -13.12 3.23
CA SER A 156 7.69 -14.45 3.78
C SER A 156 6.24 -14.59 4.28
N GLU A 157 5.74 -15.82 4.37
CA GLU A 157 4.38 -16.09 4.87
C GLU A 157 4.18 -15.65 6.33
N GLN A 158 5.25 -15.58 7.12
CA GLN A 158 5.20 -15.15 8.52
C GLN A 158 4.92 -13.64 8.66
N GLN A 159 5.16 -12.87 7.60
CA GLN A 159 4.87 -11.44 7.52
C GLN A 159 3.41 -11.17 7.09
N LEU A 160 2.67 -12.20 6.68
CA LEU A 160 1.28 -12.07 6.27
C LEU A 160 0.34 -11.99 7.48
N GLY A 161 -0.64 -11.11 7.37
CA GLY A 161 -1.77 -10.97 8.28
C GLY A 161 -2.99 -11.71 7.76
N SER A 162 -4.18 -11.16 8.05
CA SER A 162 -5.45 -11.75 7.65
C SER A 162 -5.62 -11.76 6.13
N SER A 163 -6.30 -12.77 5.59
CA SER A 163 -6.75 -12.73 4.20
C SER A 163 -7.90 -11.72 4.05
N LEU A 164 -7.77 -10.85 3.06
CA LEU A 164 -8.78 -9.84 2.70
C LEU A 164 -9.77 -10.36 1.65
N GLY A 165 -9.45 -11.51 1.04
CA GLY A 165 -10.24 -12.14 -0.02
C GLY A 165 -9.38 -12.51 -1.23
N THR A 166 -10.03 -12.80 -2.35
CA THR A 166 -9.38 -13.13 -3.63
C THR A 166 -9.69 -12.09 -4.68
N VAL A 167 -8.76 -11.85 -5.61
CA VAL A 167 -8.97 -10.99 -6.79
C VAL A 167 -10.16 -11.52 -7.58
N SER A 168 -11.24 -10.74 -7.60
CA SER A 168 -12.48 -11.05 -8.32
C SER A 168 -12.58 -10.34 -9.67
N GLU A 169 -11.69 -9.38 -9.94
CA GLU A 169 -11.66 -8.64 -11.19
C GLU A 169 -10.22 -8.38 -11.60
N PHE A 170 -9.84 -8.84 -12.79
CA PHE A 170 -8.57 -8.48 -13.42
C PHE A 170 -8.84 -7.54 -14.59
N THR A 171 -8.24 -6.36 -14.59
CA THR A 171 -8.45 -5.34 -15.62
C THR A 171 -7.17 -4.60 -15.93
N THR A 172 -6.95 -4.23 -17.19
CA THR A 172 -5.83 -3.35 -17.58
C THR A 172 -6.12 -1.87 -17.31
N GLU A 173 -7.38 -1.52 -17.05
CA GLU A 173 -7.86 -0.14 -16.88
C GLU A 173 -8.57 0.01 -15.51
N PRO A 174 -7.84 -0.07 -14.39
CA PRO A 174 -8.42 -0.06 -13.06
C PRO A 174 -9.18 1.24 -12.72
N SER A 175 -8.94 2.33 -13.44
CA SER A 175 -9.65 3.60 -13.28
C SER A 175 -11.12 3.56 -13.72
N LEU A 176 -11.49 2.62 -14.60
CA LEU A 176 -12.86 2.47 -15.11
C LEU A 176 -13.68 1.43 -14.34
N SER A 177 -13.05 0.71 -13.41
CA SER A 177 -13.73 -0.29 -12.61
C SER A 177 -14.65 0.36 -11.56
N ALA A 178 -15.89 -0.11 -11.52
CA ALA A 178 -16.91 0.28 -10.53
C ALA A 178 -17.19 -0.86 -9.51
N GLY A 179 -16.36 -1.91 -9.52
CA GLY A 179 -16.57 -3.10 -8.70
C GLY A 179 -16.45 -2.83 -7.20
N SER A 180 -17.24 -3.54 -6.40
CA SER A 180 -17.15 -3.53 -4.93
C SER A 180 -16.22 -4.62 -4.38
N GLY A 181 -15.71 -5.50 -5.23
CA GLY A 181 -14.80 -6.58 -4.88
C GLY A 181 -13.32 -6.17 -4.92
N ILE A 182 -12.44 -7.18 -4.91
CA ILE A 182 -11.00 -6.97 -5.09
C ILE A 182 -10.70 -6.93 -6.58
N LEU A 183 -10.12 -5.82 -7.03
CA LEU A 183 -9.66 -5.62 -8.40
C LEU A 183 -8.14 -5.58 -8.45
N SER A 184 -7.58 -5.92 -9.59
CA SER A 184 -6.14 -5.89 -9.80
C SER A 184 -5.81 -5.74 -11.29
N ASN A 185 -4.68 -5.11 -11.59
CA ASN A 185 -4.04 -5.16 -12.91
C ASN A 185 -2.66 -5.83 -12.86
N SER A 186 -2.31 -6.45 -11.71
CA SER A 186 -0.98 -7.01 -11.44
C SER A 186 -1.04 -8.42 -10.85
N ALA A 187 -1.73 -8.62 -9.72
CA ALA A 187 -2.06 -9.95 -9.21
C ALA A 187 -3.17 -10.59 -10.06
N ALA A 188 -3.03 -11.88 -10.37
CA ALA A 188 -3.95 -12.60 -11.26
C ALA A 188 -5.33 -12.83 -10.63
N PHE A 189 -6.33 -13.10 -11.48
CA PHE A 189 -7.67 -13.47 -11.02
C PHE A 189 -7.62 -14.70 -10.11
N GLY A 190 -8.37 -14.67 -9.00
CA GLY A 190 -8.40 -15.74 -8.00
C GLY A 190 -7.26 -15.71 -6.98
N GLU A 191 -6.22 -14.89 -7.18
CA GLU A 191 -5.13 -14.76 -6.21
C GLU A 191 -5.62 -14.16 -4.90
N ALA A 192 -5.13 -14.71 -3.79
CA ALA A 192 -5.45 -14.21 -2.47
C ALA A 192 -4.67 -12.91 -2.18
N VAL A 193 -5.36 -11.97 -1.54
CA VAL A 193 -4.78 -10.72 -1.02
C VAL A 193 -4.79 -10.79 0.50
N TYR A 194 -3.66 -10.42 1.10
CA TYR A 194 -3.44 -10.47 2.54
C TYR A 194 -3.08 -9.09 3.05
N GLU A 195 -3.40 -8.81 4.31
CA GLU A 195 -2.74 -7.72 5.04
C GLU A 195 -1.26 -8.06 5.26
N VAL A 196 -0.40 -7.06 5.39
CA VAL A 196 0.90 -7.27 6.04
C VAL A 196 0.69 -7.15 7.56
N LYS A 197 1.22 -8.10 8.32
CA LYS A 197 1.01 -8.22 9.76
C LYS A 197 1.37 -6.93 10.49
N GLY A 198 0.44 -6.42 11.31
CA GLY A 198 0.61 -5.17 12.05
C GLY A 198 0.34 -3.89 11.25
N MET A 199 0.18 -3.99 9.92
CA MET A 199 0.15 -2.83 9.00
C MET A 199 -0.98 -2.90 7.96
N GLY A 200 -2.08 -3.60 8.25
CA GLY A 200 -3.17 -3.84 7.28
C GLY A 200 -3.84 -2.58 6.72
N GLY A 201 -3.79 -1.46 7.45
CA GLY A 201 -4.23 -0.15 6.96
C GLY A 201 -3.33 0.47 5.89
N THR A 202 -2.08 0.00 5.76
CA THR A 202 -0.99 0.61 4.98
C THR A 202 -0.45 -0.28 3.88
N LEU A 203 -0.28 -1.56 4.18
CA LEU A 203 0.36 -2.52 3.29
C LEU A 203 -0.52 -3.74 3.10
N VAL A 204 -0.61 -4.18 1.85
CA VAL A 204 -1.19 -5.48 1.47
C VAL A 204 -0.19 -6.26 0.65
N ALA A 205 -0.37 -7.58 0.62
CA ALA A 205 0.44 -8.47 -0.17
C ALA A 205 -0.42 -9.40 -1.03
N ALA A 206 0.04 -9.67 -2.24
CA ALA A 206 -0.60 -10.59 -3.16
C ALA A 206 0.47 -11.26 -4.03
N ARG A 207 0.16 -12.43 -4.58
CA ARG A 207 1.08 -13.11 -5.49
C ARG A 207 1.08 -12.39 -6.85
N VAL A 208 2.28 -12.00 -7.29
CA VAL A 208 2.54 -11.43 -8.61
C VAL A 208 3.71 -12.18 -9.20
N ASP A 209 3.52 -12.77 -10.38
CA ASP A 209 4.54 -13.57 -11.08
C ASP A 209 5.17 -14.66 -10.18
N GLY A 210 4.35 -15.33 -9.38
CA GLY A 210 4.78 -16.42 -8.48
C GLY A 210 5.35 -15.98 -7.14
N SER A 211 5.64 -14.69 -6.92
CA SER A 211 6.23 -14.17 -5.67
C SER A 211 5.21 -13.39 -4.83
N MET A 212 5.32 -13.44 -3.50
CA MET A 212 4.43 -12.68 -2.61
C MET A 212 4.91 -11.24 -2.51
N ARG A 213 4.30 -10.32 -3.27
CA ARG A 213 4.74 -8.94 -3.41
C ARG A 213 3.94 -7.98 -2.55
N VAL A 214 4.56 -6.88 -2.16
CA VAL A 214 3.98 -5.86 -1.28
C VAL A 214 3.48 -4.66 -2.08
N PHE A 215 2.31 -4.17 -1.69
CA PHE A 215 1.68 -2.97 -2.21
C PHE A 215 1.44 -1.99 -1.08
N GLN A 216 1.80 -0.72 -1.29
CA GLN A 216 1.55 0.37 -0.35
C GLN A 216 0.27 1.11 -0.72
N ARG A 217 -0.52 1.48 0.30
CA ARG A 217 -1.75 2.23 0.14
C ARG A 217 -1.48 3.61 -0.47
N VAL A 218 -2.27 3.95 -1.48
CA VAL A 218 -2.18 5.22 -2.21
C VAL A 218 -3.55 5.80 -2.53
N SER A 219 -3.60 7.09 -2.87
CA SER A 219 -4.74 7.69 -3.54
C SER A 219 -4.76 7.28 -5.00
N PHE A 220 -5.93 6.91 -5.51
CA PHE A 220 -6.11 6.56 -6.91
C PHE A 220 -7.51 6.97 -7.38
N ASN A 221 -7.59 7.58 -8.57
CA ASN A 221 -8.86 7.98 -9.19
C ASN A 221 -9.79 8.78 -8.25
N GLY A 222 -9.24 9.79 -7.56
CA GLY A 222 -9.97 10.61 -6.59
C GLY A 222 -10.35 9.91 -5.28
N ASN A 223 -10.03 8.63 -5.12
CA ASN A 223 -10.25 7.86 -3.90
C ASN A 223 -8.96 7.81 -3.09
N ALA A 224 -8.99 8.37 -1.88
CA ALA A 224 -7.90 8.24 -0.91
C ALA A 224 -8.43 7.52 0.33
N LEU A 225 -9.36 8.16 1.01
CA LEU A 225 -9.90 7.69 2.29
C LEU A 225 -11.22 6.96 2.12
N LYS A 226 -11.50 6.06 3.05
CA LYS A 226 -12.79 5.40 3.22
C LYS A 226 -13.42 5.85 4.52
N GLY A 227 -14.59 6.48 4.42
CA GLY A 227 -15.26 7.06 5.59
C GLY A 227 -14.45 8.21 6.18
N GLY A 228 -14.33 8.24 7.50
CA GLY A 228 -13.63 9.29 8.27
C GLY A 228 -12.22 8.92 8.71
N GLU A 229 -11.51 8.07 7.93
CA GLU A 229 -10.11 7.71 8.21
C GLU A 229 -9.22 8.95 8.34
N LYS A 230 -8.27 8.88 9.27
CA LYS A 230 -7.17 9.84 9.44
C LYS A 230 -5.87 9.25 8.92
N LEU A 231 -4.79 10.04 8.84
CA LEU A 231 -3.49 9.55 8.38
C LEU A 231 -3.04 8.31 9.16
N LYS A 232 -3.18 8.32 10.49
CA LYS A 232 -2.87 7.18 11.37
C LYS A 232 -3.63 5.89 11.07
N ASP A 233 -4.81 5.98 10.45
CA ASP A 233 -5.58 4.80 10.04
C ASP A 233 -5.08 4.22 8.71
N THR A 234 -4.36 5.03 7.93
CA THR A 234 -3.79 4.67 6.62
C THR A 234 -2.29 4.38 6.66
N LEU A 235 -1.58 4.90 7.66
CA LEU A 235 -0.12 4.78 7.87
C LEU A 235 0.16 4.14 9.24
N GLN A 236 -0.34 2.92 9.44
CA GLN A 236 -0.25 2.10 10.63
C GLN A 236 1.12 1.42 10.74
N ILE A 237 2.19 2.21 10.91
CA ILE A 237 3.57 1.72 10.97
C ILE A 237 4.28 2.04 12.29
N SER A 238 3.55 2.59 13.26
CA SER A 238 4.11 2.90 14.59
C SER A 238 4.68 1.66 15.26
N GLY A 239 5.88 1.78 15.82
CA GLY A 239 6.64 0.68 16.43
C GLY A 239 7.46 -0.15 15.45
N HIS A 240 7.39 0.13 14.14
CA HIS A 240 8.11 -0.59 13.11
C HIS A 240 9.19 0.23 12.41
N VAL A 241 9.30 1.54 12.68
CA VAL A 241 10.22 2.42 11.94
C VAL A 241 11.66 2.14 12.38
N LEU A 242 12.54 1.99 11.38
CA LEU A 242 13.98 1.83 11.56
C LEU A 242 14.74 3.10 11.20
N ALA A 243 14.41 3.68 10.05
CA ALA A 243 15.08 4.85 9.53
C ALA A 243 14.11 5.66 8.66
N MET A 244 14.37 6.96 8.56
CA MET A 244 13.65 7.85 7.67
C MET A 244 14.64 8.66 6.84
N GLU A 245 14.37 8.77 5.55
CA GLU A 245 15.16 9.57 4.62
C GLU A 245 14.25 10.60 3.95
N LEU A 246 14.56 11.88 4.12
CA LEU A 246 13.92 12.95 3.38
C LEU A 246 14.88 13.47 2.32
N SER A 247 14.50 13.30 1.05
CA SER A 247 15.32 13.75 -0.07
C SER A 247 15.61 15.25 0.02
N ASP A 248 16.82 15.64 -0.34
CA ASP A 248 17.40 16.98 -0.25
C ASP A 248 17.50 17.54 1.19
N VAL A 249 17.20 16.73 2.21
CA VAL A 249 17.33 17.11 3.63
C VAL A 249 18.33 16.21 4.34
N GLY A 250 18.05 14.92 4.50
CA GLY A 250 18.94 14.04 5.23
C GLY A 250 18.31 12.71 5.64
N VAL A 251 19.04 12.00 6.50
CA VAL A 251 18.68 10.67 6.99
C VAL A 251 18.69 10.68 8.51
N VAL A 252 17.64 10.14 9.11
CA VAL A 252 17.55 9.85 10.54
C VAL A 252 17.56 8.33 10.72
N THR A 253 18.49 7.81 11.52
CA THR A 253 18.64 6.36 11.79
C THR A 253 18.46 5.98 13.27
N ASP A 254 18.33 6.97 14.17
CA ASP A 254 17.97 6.69 15.56
C ASP A 254 16.49 6.32 15.63
N ARG A 255 16.21 5.06 15.99
CA ARG A 255 14.85 4.51 15.98
C ARG A 255 13.88 5.30 16.87
N ASN A 256 14.31 5.75 18.06
CA ASN A 256 13.42 6.49 18.95
C ASN A 256 13.04 7.83 18.32
N THR A 257 14.03 8.54 17.76
CA THR A 257 13.83 9.78 17.03
C THR A 257 12.91 9.57 15.82
N CYS A 258 13.08 8.48 15.06
CA CYS A 258 12.18 8.16 13.95
C CYS A 258 10.73 7.90 14.40
N GLU A 259 10.52 7.21 15.51
CA GLU A 259 9.17 7.00 16.06
C GLU A 259 8.56 8.31 16.59
N ASP A 260 9.35 9.20 17.18
CA ASP A 260 8.90 10.53 17.60
C ASP A 260 8.52 11.42 16.40
N LEU A 261 9.30 11.36 15.31
CA LEU A 261 8.98 12.03 14.04
C LEU A 261 7.70 11.47 13.42
N LEU A 262 7.55 10.15 13.38
CA LEU A 262 6.31 9.52 12.93
C LEU A 262 5.13 9.93 13.81
N ALA A 263 5.28 9.95 15.14
CA ALA A 263 4.23 10.37 16.05
C ALA A 263 3.82 11.82 15.80
N THR A 264 4.79 12.72 15.56
CA THR A 264 4.54 14.11 15.17
C THR A 264 3.71 14.18 13.90
N LEU A 265 4.09 13.41 12.87
CA LEU A 265 3.35 13.33 11.61
C LEU A 265 1.91 12.83 11.83
N LEU A 266 1.74 11.69 12.51
CA LEU A 266 0.44 11.05 12.66
C LEU A 266 -0.55 11.84 13.54
N ASN A 267 -0.03 12.65 14.47
CA ASN A 267 -0.85 13.44 15.39
C ASN A 267 -1.24 14.81 14.84
N ASN A 268 -0.38 15.42 14.02
CA ASN A 268 -0.57 16.80 13.55
C ASN A 268 -1.02 16.91 12.09
N ALA A 269 -0.86 15.85 11.29
CA ALA A 269 -1.24 15.89 9.88
C ALA A 269 -2.72 16.21 9.65
N THR A 270 -2.96 17.22 8.81
CA THR A 270 -4.30 17.65 8.40
C THR A 270 -4.57 17.26 6.96
N TYR A 271 -5.71 16.62 6.70
CA TYR A 271 -6.10 16.21 5.35
C TYR A 271 -6.47 17.41 4.49
N GLU A 272 -5.90 17.50 3.28
CA GLU A 272 -6.23 18.56 2.33
C GLU A 272 -7.09 18.06 1.17
N SER A 273 -6.67 16.98 0.51
CA SER A 273 -7.35 16.48 -0.68
C SER A 273 -7.01 15.02 -1.01
N SER A 274 -7.78 14.41 -1.91
CA SER A 274 -7.49 13.08 -2.44
C SER A 274 -6.52 13.09 -3.62
N GLY A 275 -6.07 14.28 -4.04
CA GLY A 275 -5.04 14.43 -5.08
C GLY A 275 -3.67 14.00 -4.57
N SER A 276 -2.78 13.67 -5.50
CA SER A 276 -1.36 13.54 -5.21
C SER A 276 -0.63 14.84 -5.48
N VAL A 277 0.43 15.11 -4.72
CA VAL A 277 1.34 16.21 -5.03
C VAL A 277 2.31 15.81 -6.16
N SER A 278 2.47 16.68 -7.15
CA SER A 278 3.59 16.56 -8.10
C SER A 278 4.85 17.03 -7.39
N ALA A 279 5.70 16.08 -7.02
CA ALA A 279 6.82 16.26 -6.12
C ALA A 279 8.13 15.93 -6.81
N ARG A 280 9.19 16.68 -6.45
CA ARG A 280 10.58 16.32 -6.73
C ARG A 280 11.29 15.79 -5.48
N GLN A 281 10.55 15.64 -4.39
CA GLN A 281 11.03 15.15 -3.11
C GLN A 281 10.19 13.97 -2.63
N SER A 282 10.80 13.15 -1.79
CA SER A 282 10.20 11.97 -1.19
C SER A 282 10.71 11.79 0.24
N LEU A 283 9.78 11.38 1.10
CA LEU A 283 10.09 10.77 2.37
C LEU A 283 10.07 9.25 2.18
N LEU A 284 11.19 8.59 2.45
CA LEU A 284 11.29 7.15 2.53
C LEU A 284 11.32 6.73 3.99
N ILE A 285 10.57 5.68 4.32
CA ILE A 285 10.49 5.14 5.68
C ILE A 285 10.83 3.67 5.60
N GLU A 286 11.97 3.30 6.20
CA GLU A 286 12.39 1.91 6.30
C GLU A 286 11.80 1.27 7.56
N LEU A 287 11.24 0.08 7.39
CA LEU A 287 10.60 -0.69 8.44
C LEU A 287 11.47 -1.87 8.87
N ASP A 288 11.28 -2.33 10.10
CA ASP A 288 11.95 -3.50 10.69
C ASP A 288 11.70 -4.82 9.97
N THR A 289 10.65 -4.85 9.14
CA THR A 289 10.32 -5.95 8.25
C THR A 289 11.17 -5.99 6.97
N GLY A 290 12.05 -5.00 6.75
CA GLY A 290 12.81 -4.81 5.51
C GLY A 290 11.98 -4.21 4.36
N ILE A 291 10.79 -3.69 4.64
CA ILE A 291 9.93 -3.01 3.66
C ILE A 291 10.21 -1.51 3.74
N THR A 292 10.32 -0.84 2.60
CA THR A 292 10.42 0.63 2.54
C THR A 292 9.13 1.22 2.00
N LEU A 293 8.63 2.26 2.65
CA LEU A 293 7.49 3.06 2.18
C LEU A 293 7.98 4.35 1.52
N GLN A 294 7.18 4.90 0.61
CA GLN A 294 7.43 6.20 0.02
C GLN A 294 6.20 7.11 0.13
N LEU A 295 6.43 8.32 0.62
CA LEU A 295 5.52 9.45 0.58
C LEU A 295 6.12 10.51 -0.36
N ALA A 296 5.33 11.02 -1.30
CA ALA A 296 5.73 12.17 -2.11
C ALA A 296 5.68 13.44 -1.26
N VAL A 297 6.67 14.32 -1.39
CA VAL A 297 6.80 15.54 -0.58
C VAL A 297 6.81 16.77 -1.47
N LYS A 298 6.01 17.77 -1.12
CA LYS A 298 6.04 19.08 -1.78
C LYS A 298 5.72 20.16 -0.76
N ASN A 299 6.68 21.06 -0.50
CA ASN A 299 6.57 22.01 0.59
C ASN A 299 6.27 21.24 1.90
N ASP A 300 5.34 21.74 2.71
CA ASP A 300 4.94 21.11 3.98
C ASP A 300 3.86 20.03 3.82
N ASN A 301 3.73 19.45 2.62
CA ASN A 301 2.72 18.45 2.31
C ASN A 301 3.33 17.09 1.95
N LEU A 302 2.74 16.03 2.50
CA LEU A 302 3.03 14.63 2.18
C LEU A 302 1.87 14.00 1.43
N SER A 303 2.18 13.12 0.48
CA SER A 303 1.19 12.37 -0.30
C SER A 303 1.54 10.88 -0.38
N ALA A 304 0.63 10.05 0.12
CA ALA A 304 0.48 8.66 -0.28
C ALA A 304 -1.01 8.37 -0.49
N CYS A 305 -1.76 8.23 0.61
CA CYS A 305 -3.20 8.05 0.61
C CYS A 305 -3.91 9.41 0.75
N GLY A 306 -3.80 10.23 -0.30
CA GLY A 306 -4.21 11.64 -0.30
C GLY A 306 -3.08 12.57 0.14
N THR A 307 -3.35 13.87 0.08
CA THR A 307 -2.43 14.94 0.47
C THR A 307 -2.72 15.39 1.90
N TRP A 308 -1.66 15.47 2.70
CA TRP A 308 -1.68 15.82 4.11
C TRP A 308 -0.68 16.93 4.37
N SER A 309 -1.12 18.00 5.02
CA SER A 309 -0.22 19.07 5.48
C SER A 309 0.26 18.78 6.90
N CYS A 310 1.57 18.92 7.14
CA CYS A 310 2.17 18.78 8.47
C CYS A 310 3.50 19.55 8.57
N PRO A 311 3.46 20.90 8.70
CA PRO A 311 4.66 21.71 8.85
C PRO A 311 5.54 21.28 10.05
N GLU A 312 4.90 20.88 11.16
CA GLU A 312 5.59 20.49 12.39
C GLU A 312 6.50 19.28 12.20
N PHE A 313 6.11 18.36 11.30
CA PHE A 313 6.95 17.21 10.96
C PHE A 313 8.23 17.65 10.24
N PHE A 314 8.14 18.60 9.31
CA PHE A 314 9.31 19.05 8.55
C PHE A 314 10.29 19.82 9.41
N ASP A 315 9.81 20.70 10.29
CA ASP A 315 10.64 21.42 11.26
C ASP A 315 11.35 20.43 12.21
N ALA A 316 10.62 19.43 12.71
CA ALA A 316 11.19 18.39 13.56
C ALA A 316 12.21 17.52 12.82
N PHE A 317 11.94 17.18 11.56
CA PHE A 317 12.85 16.37 10.74
C PHE A 317 14.14 17.11 10.44
N LEU A 318 14.07 18.39 10.07
CA LEU A 318 15.24 19.23 9.83
C LEU A 318 16.13 19.25 11.08
N SER A 319 15.54 19.46 12.25
CA SER A 319 16.27 19.48 13.53
C SER A 319 16.91 18.13 13.88
N ALA A 320 16.32 17.02 13.43
CA ALA A 320 16.82 15.67 13.71
C ALA A 320 17.87 15.18 12.69
N ALA A 321 17.94 15.80 11.51
CA ALA A 321 18.83 15.43 10.42
C ALA A 321 20.15 16.24 10.39
N GLU A 322 20.26 17.28 11.22
CA GLU A 322 21.49 18.05 11.50
C GLU A 322 22.50 17.25 12.35
#